data_AF-A0A1E5VFP3-F1
#
_entry.id   AF-A0A1E5VFP3-F1
#
_cell.length_a   1.000
_cell.length_b   1.000
_cell.length_c   1.000
_cell.angle_alpha   90.00
_cell.angle_beta   90.00
_cell.angle_gamma   90.00
#
_symmetry.space_group_name_H-M   'P 1'
#
loop_
_entity.id
_entity.type
_entity.pdbx_description
1 polymer ?
#
loop_
_entity_poly.entity_id
_entity_poly.type
_entity_poly.pdbx_seq_one_letter_code
_entity_poly.pdbx_strand_id
1 'polypeptide(L)'
;MAPPSPCYINNGAPQNGVVLPVEMGTVSPQDYSHLLDPDEFRRQGHQVINFIADYYARMGDYPVHPSVSPGFLRRQLPADAPSHTELDAFDAALRDVRNLILPGLTHWQSPRHFAHFPASSSTVGALAEALTAGINVVPFTWAASPAATELEMVVVDWLGKALHLPENLMFCGGGGGTLLGTTCEAILRALVAARDRKLADIGSGRIGDLVVYCSYQTHFAFRKAAHIAGIHRDNFREIATYRDDMFALSPAGLHAAMQADVDAGLVPLFLFATVGTTQTTAVDPIRELCGVAAPHGAWVHVDAAYAGSALVCPEFCHLIDGAEAVDSFSMNAHKWLLANNDCCALWVRKPSLLVAALGTEQEYILKDAAAEGHDVVDYKDWSVTLTRRFRELKVWLMLRCYGVEGLRAHVRAHMRMAASFESMVKADARFEVTATRQFALVCFRLRLPEKLGGEKSANELNRRLLEEVNATGSGPYMSSAMVSGVYMLRCAVGSTLKEERHVHEAWKVVQDGAASVLRKMERTYIAVD
;
A
#
# COMPACT_ATOMS: atom_id res chain seq x y z
N MET A 1 16.00 -18.41 33.96
CA MET A 1 16.90 -17.72 33.00
C MET A 1 18.08 -18.64 32.77
N ALA A 2 18.12 -19.32 31.62
CA ALA A 2 19.32 -20.02 31.15
C ALA A 2 20.16 -19.01 30.35
N PRO A 3 21.50 -19.03 30.47
CA PRO A 3 22.36 -18.07 29.79
C PRO A 3 22.44 -18.36 28.28
N PRO A 4 22.73 -17.35 27.44
CA PRO A 4 22.90 -17.53 26.00
C PRO A 4 24.19 -18.30 25.70
N SER A 5 24.09 -19.30 24.81
CA SER A 5 25.23 -20.07 24.32
C SER A 5 26.22 -19.20 23.53
N PRO A 6 27.54 -19.33 23.74
CA PRO A 6 28.54 -18.56 23.01
C PRO A 6 28.74 -19.09 21.59
N CYS A 7 28.74 -18.18 20.61
CA CYS A 7 29.26 -18.43 19.26
C CYS A 7 30.74 -18.84 19.34
N TYR A 8 31.07 -20.00 18.77
CA TYR A 8 32.45 -20.44 18.56
C TYR A 8 33.13 -19.56 17.51
N ILE A 9 34.10 -18.75 17.93
CA ILE A 9 35.14 -18.19 17.05
C ILE A 9 36.26 -19.22 17.00
N ASN A 10 36.45 -19.86 15.84
CA ASN A 10 37.52 -20.82 15.64
C ASN A 10 38.76 -20.09 15.09
N ASN A 11 39.73 -19.79 15.96
CA ASN A 11 41.06 -19.33 15.57
C ASN A 11 41.92 -20.55 15.18
N GLY A 12 41.90 -20.92 13.89
CA GLY A 12 42.76 -21.96 13.32
C GLY A 12 43.82 -21.36 12.39
N ALA A 13 45.09 -21.69 12.64
CA ALA A 13 46.27 -21.33 11.86
C ALA A 13 46.21 -21.85 10.39
N PRO A 14 47.00 -21.30 9.44
CA PRO A 14 46.85 -21.60 8.03
C PRO A 14 47.36 -23.01 7.72
N GLN A 15 46.46 -23.96 7.50
CA GLN A 15 46.80 -25.22 6.85
C GLN A 15 46.78 -24.99 5.33
N ASN A 16 47.93 -25.26 4.69
CA ASN A 16 48.07 -25.37 3.25
C ASN A 16 47.13 -26.48 2.74
N GLY A 17 45.89 -26.09 2.42
CA GLY A 17 44.92 -26.96 1.78
C GLY A 17 45.26 -27.12 0.30
N VAL A 18 45.62 -28.34 -0.08
CA VAL A 18 45.64 -28.78 -1.48
C VAL A 18 44.26 -28.52 -2.07
N VAL A 19 44.17 -27.58 -3.01
CA VAL A 19 42.96 -27.39 -3.83
C VAL A 19 42.85 -28.64 -4.71
N LEU A 20 41.96 -29.56 -4.33
CA LEU A 20 41.57 -30.66 -5.22
C LEU A 20 40.82 -30.05 -6.41
N PRO A 21 41.19 -30.39 -7.66
CA PRO A 21 40.43 -29.94 -8.81
C PRO A 21 39.02 -30.52 -8.71
N VAL A 22 38.02 -29.64 -8.78
CA VAL A 22 36.64 -30.06 -9.02
C VAL A 22 36.63 -30.70 -10.40
N GLU A 23 36.48 -32.03 -10.46
CA GLU A 23 36.15 -32.71 -11.71
C GLU A 23 34.78 -32.21 -12.17
N MET A 24 34.80 -31.19 -13.02
CA MET A 24 33.66 -30.84 -13.85
C MET A 24 33.49 -32.01 -14.82
N GLY A 25 32.64 -32.97 -14.45
CA GLY A 25 32.22 -34.03 -15.36
C GLY A 25 31.83 -33.41 -16.71
N THR A 26 32.23 -34.05 -17.80
CA THR A 26 31.99 -33.54 -19.16
C THR A 26 30.50 -33.51 -19.45
N VAL A 27 29.84 -32.44 -19.03
CA VAL A 27 28.50 -32.09 -19.48
C VAL A 27 28.68 -31.64 -20.92
N SER A 28 28.17 -32.42 -21.87
CA SER A 28 27.94 -31.97 -23.25
C SER A 28 27.35 -30.56 -23.19
N PRO A 29 27.83 -29.58 -23.99
CA PRO A 29 27.27 -28.24 -23.97
C PRO A 29 25.80 -28.35 -24.33
N GLN A 30 24.93 -28.40 -23.32
CA GLN A 30 23.50 -28.32 -23.49
C GLN A 30 23.26 -26.96 -24.13
N ASP A 31 22.60 -26.96 -25.28
CA ASP A 31 22.30 -25.75 -26.02
C ASP A 31 21.30 -24.93 -25.19
N TYR A 32 21.80 -24.02 -24.35
CA TYR A 32 21.00 -23.21 -23.43
C TYR A 32 20.14 -22.14 -24.17
N SER A 33 20.19 -22.10 -25.51
CA SER A 33 19.36 -21.18 -26.32
C SER A 33 17.86 -21.37 -26.10
N HIS A 34 17.42 -22.55 -25.65
CA HIS A 34 16.02 -22.85 -25.34
C HIS A 34 15.45 -22.11 -24.12
N LEU A 35 16.28 -21.54 -23.23
CA LEU A 35 15.81 -20.94 -21.98
C LEU A 35 15.03 -19.62 -22.17
N LEU A 36 15.23 -18.94 -23.30
CA LEU A 36 14.47 -17.75 -23.69
C LEU A 36 14.15 -17.81 -25.20
N ASP A 37 13.64 -18.97 -25.64
CA ASP A 37 13.23 -19.17 -27.01
C ASP A 37 11.94 -18.37 -27.33
N PRO A 38 11.91 -17.54 -28.39
CA PRO A 38 10.75 -16.70 -28.71
C PRO A 38 9.47 -17.47 -29.06
N ASP A 39 9.58 -18.65 -29.69
CA ASP A 39 8.42 -19.43 -30.10
C ASP A 39 7.80 -20.17 -28.91
N GLU A 40 8.64 -20.72 -28.04
CA GLU A 40 8.20 -21.30 -26.78
C GLU A 40 7.64 -20.24 -25.83
N PHE A 41 8.27 -19.06 -25.75
CA PHE A 41 7.72 -17.91 -25.01
C PHE A 41 6.34 -17.52 -25.52
N ARG A 42 6.15 -17.46 -26.85
CA ARG A 42 4.85 -17.16 -27.45
C ARG A 42 3.82 -18.23 -27.10
N ARG A 43 4.17 -19.51 -27.24
CA ARG A 43 3.29 -20.64 -26.96
C ARG A 43 2.83 -20.64 -25.50
N GLN A 44 3.78 -20.64 -24.56
CA GLN A 44 3.50 -20.62 -23.12
C GLN A 44 2.83 -19.31 -22.68
N GLY A 45 3.25 -18.18 -23.26
CA GLY A 45 2.64 -16.87 -23.03
C GLY A 45 1.16 -16.84 -23.36
N HIS A 46 0.75 -17.42 -24.51
CA HIS A 46 -0.67 -17.57 -24.86
C HIS A 46 -1.44 -18.43 -23.85
N GLN A 47 -0.83 -19.50 -23.33
CA GLN A 47 -1.46 -20.32 -22.28
C GLN A 47 -1.72 -19.50 -21.01
N VAL A 48 -0.78 -18.66 -20.59
CA VAL A 48 -0.93 -17.79 -19.41
C VAL A 48 -2.01 -16.74 -19.63
N ILE A 49 -2.04 -16.09 -20.80
CA ILE A 49 -3.06 -15.08 -21.12
C ILE A 49 -4.46 -15.70 -21.09
N ASN A 50 -4.64 -16.87 -21.70
CA ASN A 50 -5.91 -17.59 -21.66
C ASN A 50 -6.29 -17.98 -20.23
N PHE A 51 -5.34 -18.48 -19.44
CA PHE A 51 -5.56 -18.82 -18.03
C PHE A 51 -6.07 -17.63 -17.21
N ILE A 52 -5.43 -16.46 -17.36
CA ILE A 52 -5.80 -15.23 -16.63
C ILE A 52 -7.16 -14.72 -17.09
N ALA A 53 -7.45 -14.77 -18.39
CA ALA A 53 -8.75 -14.39 -18.94
C ALA A 53 -9.87 -15.29 -18.38
N ASP A 54 -9.67 -16.61 -18.36
CA ASP A 54 -10.60 -17.57 -17.78
C ASP A 54 -10.81 -17.33 -16.28
N TYR A 55 -9.73 -17.00 -15.55
CA TYR A 55 -9.81 -16.64 -14.13
C TYR A 55 -10.75 -15.45 -13.90
N TYR A 56 -10.63 -14.37 -14.67
CA TYR A 56 -11.54 -13.23 -14.56
C TYR A 56 -12.97 -13.55 -15.00
N ALA A 57 -13.14 -14.30 -16.09
CA ALA A 57 -14.46 -14.70 -16.58
C ALA A 57 -15.22 -15.57 -15.56
N ARG A 58 -14.49 -16.37 -14.79
CA ARG A 58 -15.03 -17.29 -13.78
C ARG A 58 -14.84 -16.81 -12.34
N MET A 59 -14.60 -15.51 -12.15
CA MET A 59 -14.35 -14.94 -10.82
C MET A 59 -15.46 -15.23 -9.82
N GLY A 60 -16.71 -15.31 -10.29
CA GLY A 60 -17.87 -15.62 -9.46
C GLY A 60 -17.91 -17.05 -8.91
N ASP A 61 -17.13 -17.98 -9.49
CA ASP A 61 -17.06 -19.39 -9.08
C ASP A 61 -16.24 -19.58 -7.80
N TYR A 62 -15.36 -18.62 -7.47
CA TYR A 62 -14.50 -18.71 -6.31
C TYR A 62 -15.12 -18.01 -5.09
N PRO A 63 -15.03 -18.59 -3.87
CA PRO A 63 -15.32 -17.84 -2.65
C PRO A 63 -14.31 -16.69 -2.54
N VAL A 64 -14.73 -15.53 -2.02
CA VAL A 64 -13.83 -14.36 -1.98
C VAL A 64 -12.66 -14.58 -1.03
N HIS A 65 -12.93 -15.15 0.14
CA HIS A 65 -11.94 -15.52 1.14
C HIS A 65 -11.86 -17.05 1.23
N PRO A 66 -10.65 -17.64 1.25
CA PRO A 66 -10.50 -19.09 1.20
C PRO A 66 -10.88 -19.73 2.55
N SER A 67 -11.34 -20.98 2.51
CA SER A 67 -11.70 -21.78 3.70
C SER A 67 -10.60 -22.77 4.11
N VAL A 68 -9.36 -22.54 3.66
CA VAL A 68 -8.22 -23.44 3.92
C VAL A 68 -7.63 -23.23 5.32
N SER A 69 -7.03 -24.27 5.89
CA SER A 69 -6.32 -24.18 7.17
C SER A 69 -4.86 -23.74 6.98
N PRO A 70 -4.21 -23.14 7.99
CA PRO A 70 -2.76 -22.94 7.97
C PRO A 70 -1.99 -24.23 7.63
N GLY A 71 -0.97 -24.10 6.78
CA GLY A 71 -0.12 -25.20 6.30
C GLY A 71 -0.74 -26.12 5.25
N PHE A 72 -1.95 -25.84 4.72
CA PHE A 72 -2.63 -26.72 3.75
C PHE A 72 -1.80 -27.01 2.49
N LEU A 73 -1.13 -26.00 1.92
CA LEU A 73 -0.38 -26.16 0.67
C LEU A 73 0.88 -27.00 0.85
N ARG A 74 1.60 -26.84 1.96
CA ARG A 74 2.80 -27.62 2.28
C ARG A 74 2.51 -29.13 2.35
N ARG A 75 1.29 -29.53 2.72
CA ARG A 75 0.87 -30.94 2.76
C ARG A 75 0.50 -31.51 1.39
N GLN A 76 0.31 -30.66 0.39
CA GLN A 76 -0.09 -31.05 -0.97
C GLN A 76 1.09 -31.05 -1.95
N LEU A 77 2.15 -30.31 -1.67
CA LEU A 77 3.34 -30.24 -2.52
C LEU A 77 4.42 -31.22 -2.06
N PRO A 78 5.31 -31.67 -2.97
CA PRO A 78 6.51 -32.41 -2.60
C PRO A 78 7.37 -31.66 -1.58
N ALA A 79 8.09 -32.41 -0.74
CA ALA A 79 8.97 -31.84 0.28
C ALA A 79 10.22 -31.16 -0.31
N ASP A 80 10.67 -31.65 -1.46
CA ASP A 80 11.88 -31.20 -2.14
C ASP A 80 11.56 -30.70 -3.55
N ALA A 81 12.39 -29.80 -4.07
CA ALA A 81 12.31 -29.36 -5.46
C ALA A 81 12.73 -30.49 -6.42
N PRO A 82 12.15 -30.58 -7.63
CA PRO A 82 12.53 -31.60 -8.61
C PRO A 82 13.99 -31.41 -9.06
N SER A 83 14.77 -32.49 -9.09
CA SER A 83 16.18 -32.49 -9.55
C SER A 83 16.34 -32.57 -11.06
N HIS A 84 15.27 -32.92 -11.77
CA HIS A 84 15.23 -33.08 -13.21
C HIS A 84 13.99 -32.38 -13.78
N THR A 85 14.09 -31.92 -15.02
CA THR A 85 12.95 -31.35 -15.76
C THR A 85 11.82 -32.38 -15.83
N GLU A 86 10.63 -31.97 -15.43
CA GLU A 86 9.43 -32.79 -15.55
C GLU A 86 8.89 -32.73 -16.99
N LEU A 87 8.27 -33.82 -17.44
CA LEU A 87 7.57 -33.85 -18.72
C LEU A 87 6.32 -32.94 -18.64
N ASP A 88 6.10 -32.10 -19.64
CA ASP A 88 4.98 -31.14 -19.69
C ASP A 88 4.89 -30.24 -18.43
N ALA A 89 6.04 -29.91 -17.83
CA ALA A 89 6.13 -29.21 -16.54
C ALA A 89 5.29 -27.93 -16.48
N PHE A 90 5.25 -27.14 -17.56
CA PHE A 90 4.51 -25.88 -17.58
C PHE A 90 2.99 -26.10 -17.55
N ASP A 91 2.47 -27.03 -18.34
CA ASP A 91 1.05 -27.37 -18.36
C ASP A 91 0.62 -28.04 -17.04
N ALA A 92 1.49 -28.87 -16.45
CA ALA A 92 1.30 -29.41 -15.12
C ALA A 92 1.25 -28.31 -14.05
N ALA A 93 2.19 -27.38 -14.09
CA ALA A 93 2.23 -26.24 -13.18
C ALA A 93 0.97 -25.37 -13.30
N LEU A 94 0.45 -25.10 -14.50
CA LEU A 94 -0.81 -24.36 -14.66
C LEU A 94 -2.02 -25.12 -14.08
N ARG A 95 -2.05 -26.46 -14.18
CA ARG A 95 -3.06 -27.29 -13.50
C ARG A 95 -2.94 -27.19 -11.98
N ASP A 96 -1.72 -27.21 -11.46
CA ASP A 96 -1.48 -27.10 -10.01
C ASP A 96 -1.80 -25.70 -9.50
N VAL A 97 -1.50 -24.65 -10.27
CA VAL A 97 -1.96 -23.28 -9.95
C VAL A 97 -3.48 -23.27 -9.84
N ARG A 98 -4.21 -23.88 -10.78
CA ARG A 98 -5.67 -23.95 -10.73
C ARG A 98 -6.20 -24.74 -9.55
N ASN A 99 -5.62 -25.91 -9.28
CA ASN A 99 -6.19 -26.89 -8.35
C ASN A 99 -5.70 -26.72 -6.90
N LEU A 100 -4.48 -26.24 -6.71
CA LEU A 100 -3.81 -26.16 -5.41
C LEU A 100 -3.64 -24.71 -4.93
N ILE A 101 -3.39 -23.77 -5.85
CA ILE A 101 -3.09 -22.38 -5.50
C ILE A 101 -4.36 -21.53 -5.45
N LEU A 102 -5.13 -21.46 -6.54
CA LEU A 102 -6.33 -20.61 -6.62
C LEU A 102 -7.31 -20.82 -5.44
N PRO A 103 -7.63 -22.06 -5.00
CA PRO A 103 -8.53 -22.27 -3.87
C PRO A 103 -8.02 -21.75 -2.52
N GLY A 104 -6.71 -21.50 -2.42
CA GLY A 104 -6.06 -20.92 -1.24
C GLY A 104 -5.87 -19.41 -1.32
N LEU A 105 -6.29 -18.75 -2.40
CA LEU A 105 -6.17 -17.30 -2.55
C LEU A 105 -7.37 -16.58 -1.93
N THR A 106 -7.11 -15.41 -1.34
CA THR A 106 -8.15 -14.39 -1.22
C THR A 106 -8.24 -13.66 -2.55
N HIS A 107 -9.42 -13.63 -3.16
CA HIS A 107 -9.63 -13.10 -4.49
C HIS A 107 -9.88 -11.58 -4.45
N TRP A 108 -8.81 -10.80 -4.36
CA TRP A 108 -8.84 -9.33 -4.30
C TRP A 108 -9.54 -8.66 -5.49
N GLN A 109 -9.52 -9.31 -6.67
CA GLN A 109 -10.17 -8.82 -7.88
C GLN A 109 -11.67 -9.18 -7.94
N SER A 110 -12.17 -9.97 -6.99
CA SER A 110 -13.58 -10.33 -6.95
C SER A 110 -14.45 -9.08 -6.83
N PRO A 111 -15.57 -8.97 -7.58
CA PRO A 111 -16.53 -7.89 -7.37
C PRO A 111 -17.19 -7.96 -5.99
N ARG A 112 -17.09 -9.10 -5.30
CA ARG A 112 -17.57 -9.31 -3.93
C ARG A 112 -16.51 -9.03 -2.85
N HIS A 113 -15.32 -8.55 -3.21
CA HIS A 113 -14.29 -8.14 -2.25
C HIS A 113 -14.50 -6.68 -1.79
N PHE A 114 -14.75 -6.48 -0.49
CA PHE A 114 -14.96 -5.18 0.16
C PHE A 114 -14.02 -4.94 1.36
N ALA A 115 -13.08 -5.84 1.61
CA ALA A 115 -12.15 -5.75 2.73
C ALA A 115 -11.00 -4.77 2.44
N HIS A 116 -10.39 -4.24 3.52
CA HIS A 116 -9.21 -3.36 3.47
C HIS A 116 -9.42 -2.13 2.58
N PHE A 117 -8.52 -1.94 1.61
CA PHE A 117 -8.71 -1.08 0.45
C PHE A 117 -8.50 -1.94 -0.80
N PRO A 118 -9.13 -1.58 -1.93
CA PRO A 118 -8.94 -2.30 -3.18
C PRO A 118 -7.47 -2.41 -3.59
N ALA A 119 -7.14 -3.49 -4.29
CA ALA A 119 -5.96 -3.62 -5.11
C ALA A 119 -6.38 -3.36 -6.56
N SER A 120 -6.67 -2.11 -6.89
CA SER A 120 -7.22 -1.73 -8.19
C SER A 120 -6.27 -2.16 -9.32
N SER A 121 -6.83 -2.82 -10.32
CA SER A 121 -6.10 -3.37 -11.47
C SER A 121 -6.88 -3.12 -12.75
N SER A 122 -6.24 -3.24 -13.90
CA SER A 122 -6.90 -3.15 -15.19
C SER A 122 -6.22 -4.02 -16.22
N THR A 123 -6.90 -4.29 -17.35
CA THR A 123 -6.30 -5.03 -18.47
C THR A 123 -5.00 -4.38 -18.93
N VAL A 124 -5.00 -3.06 -19.10
CA VAL A 124 -3.79 -2.29 -19.47
C VAL A 124 -2.70 -2.41 -18.42
N GLY A 125 -3.03 -2.30 -17.13
CA GLY A 125 -2.05 -2.43 -16.06
C GLY A 125 -1.43 -3.83 -15.98
N ALA A 126 -2.21 -4.89 -16.19
CA ALA A 126 -1.73 -6.27 -16.19
C ALA A 126 -0.82 -6.57 -17.39
N LEU A 127 -1.21 -6.10 -18.59
CA LEU A 127 -0.38 -6.23 -19.78
C LEU A 127 0.89 -5.39 -19.70
N ALA A 128 0.83 -4.23 -19.05
CA ALA A 128 2.03 -3.45 -18.77
C ALA A 128 3.00 -4.18 -17.84
N GLU A 129 2.52 -4.88 -16.81
CA GLU A 129 3.38 -5.73 -15.98
C GLU A 129 4.01 -6.88 -16.79
N ALA A 130 3.26 -7.47 -17.72
CA ALA A 130 3.81 -8.48 -18.61
C ALA A 130 4.91 -7.91 -19.52
N LEU A 131 4.74 -6.68 -20.03
CA LEU A 131 5.79 -5.97 -20.79
C LEU A 131 7.01 -5.66 -19.90
N THR A 132 6.80 -5.15 -18.69
CA THR A 132 7.89 -4.88 -17.73
C THR A 132 8.69 -6.16 -17.44
N ALA A 133 8.01 -7.29 -17.23
CA ALA A 133 8.65 -8.58 -16.98
C ALA A 133 9.36 -9.15 -18.22
N GLY A 134 8.79 -8.99 -19.42
CA GLY A 134 9.39 -9.47 -20.67
C GLY A 134 10.60 -8.66 -21.13
N ILE A 135 10.57 -7.33 -20.95
CA ILE A 135 11.68 -6.43 -21.30
C ILE A 135 12.81 -6.52 -20.27
N ASN A 136 12.48 -6.67 -18.98
CA ASN A 136 13.40 -6.95 -17.89
C ASN A 136 14.66 -6.06 -17.80
N VAL A 137 14.50 -4.75 -17.99
CA VAL A 137 15.58 -3.76 -17.79
C VAL A 137 15.77 -3.37 -16.32
N VAL A 138 16.95 -2.86 -15.99
CA VAL A 138 17.34 -2.47 -14.62
C VAL A 138 17.74 -0.98 -14.57
N PRO A 139 16.77 -0.04 -14.51
CA PRO A 139 17.03 1.41 -14.59
C PRO A 139 17.48 2.01 -13.26
N PHE A 140 18.69 1.67 -12.81
CA PHE A 140 19.25 2.24 -11.57
C PHE A 140 19.92 3.61 -11.81
N THR A 141 20.53 3.81 -12.99
CA THR A 141 21.03 5.10 -13.50
C THR A 141 20.35 5.43 -14.83
N TRP A 142 20.42 6.68 -15.26
CA TRP A 142 19.98 7.06 -16.61
C TRP A 142 20.65 6.19 -17.68
N ALA A 143 21.97 6.03 -17.60
CA ALA A 143 22.77 5.26 -18.55
C ALA A 143 22.36 3.78 -18.68
N ALA A 144 21.94 3.18 -17.56
CA ALA A 144 21.51 1.77 -17.55
C ALA A 144 20.24 1.55 -18.39
N SER A 145 19.36 2.54 -18.50
CA SER A 145 18.15 2.51 -19.33
C SER A 145 17.53 3.91 -19.47
N PRO A 146 17.98 4.72 -20.46
CA PRO A 146 17.58 6.13 -20.58
C PRO A 146 16.07 6.33 -20.68
N ALA A 147 15.41 5.52 -21.52
CA ALA A 147 13.97 5.60 -21.75
C ALA A 147 13.16 5.32 -20.48
N ALA A 148 13.65 4.47 -19.58
CA ALA A 148 12.98 4.18 -18.32
C ALA A 148 13.04 5.38 -17.37
N THR A 149 14.24 5.92 -17.14
CA THR A 149 14.45 7.11 -16.32
C THR A 149 13.65 8.32 -16.83
N GLU A 150 13.76 8.64 -18.11
CA GLU A 150 13.06 9.79 -18.70
C GLU A 150 11.55 9.60 -18.72
N LEU A 151 11.07 8.37 -19.01
CA LEU A 151 9.65 8.08 -18.95
C LEU A 151 9.11 8.24 -17.52
N GLU A 152 9.85 7.81 -16.49
CA GLU A 152 9.44 8.01 -15.11
C GLU A 152 9.28 9.50 -14.79
N MET A 153 10.25 10.34 -15.18
CA MET A 153 10.17 11.80 -15.00
C MET A 153 8.91 12.39 -15.65
N VAL A 154 8.62 11.99 -16.88
CA VAL A 154 7.42 12.46 -17.61
C VAL A 154 6.13 12.00 -16.92
N VAL A 155 6.03 10.72 -16.54
CA VAL A 155 4.76 10.19 -16.02
C VAL A 155 4.47 10.62 -14.59
N VAL A 156 5.48 10.85 -13.75
CA VAL A 156 5.24 11.38 -12.39
C VAL A 156 4.79 12.84 -12.44
N ASP A 157 5.25 13.62 -13.42
CA ASP A 157 4.73 14.96 -13.68
C ASP A 157 3.31 14.91 -14.26
N TRP A 158 3.01 14.01 -15.20
CA TRP A 158 1.65 13.82 -15.71
C TRP A 158 0.69 13.40 -14.60
N LEU A 159 1.09 12.45 -13.77
CA LEU A 159 0.29 11.99 -12.64
C LEU A 159 0.13 13.10 -11.59
N GLY A 160 1.20 13.83 -11.26
CA GLY A 160 1.13 14.97 -10.33
C GLY A 160 0.16 16.05 -10.81
N LYS A 161 0.20 16.41 -12.10
CA LYS A 161 -0.76 17.33 -12.73
C LYS A 161 -2.19 16.78 -12.73
N ALA A 162 -2.37 15.50 -13.03
CA ALA A 162 -3.69 14.86 -12.98
C ALA A 162 -4.29 14.89 -11.55
N LEU A 163 -3.43 14.80 -10.52
CA LEU A 163 -3.79 14.89 -9.11
C LEU A 163 -3.83 16.33 -8.57
N HIS A 164 -3.63 17.34 -9.43
CA HIS A 164 -3.61 18.76 -9.07
C HIS A 164 -2.58 19.10 -7.98
N LEU A 165 -1.44 18.40 -7.97
CA LEU A 165 -0.35 18.72 -7.06
C LEU A 165 0.32 20.05 -7.44
N PRO A 166 0.80 20.83 -6.46
CA PRO A 166 1.61 22.02 -6.70
C PRO A 166 2.85 21.74 -7.56
N GLU A 167 3.18 22.66 -8.47
CA GLU A 167 4.33 22.52 -9.38
C GLU A 167 5.67 22.37 -8.66
N ASN A 168 5.82 22.97 -7.48
CA ASN A 168 7.04 22.88 -6.67
C ASN A 168 7.33 21.48 -6.09
N LEU A 169 6.42 20.52 -6.26
CA LEU A 169 6.64 19.10 -5.95
C LEU A 169 7.04 18.28 -7.19
N MET A 170 6.95 18.86 -8.39
CA MET A 170 7.16 18.20 -9.68
C MET A 170 8.47 18.68 -10.34
N PHE A 171 8.97 17.93 -11.32
CA PHE A 171 10.19 18.31 -12.04
C PHE A 171 10.05 19.69 -12.69
N CYS A 172 8.87 20.00 -13.25
CA CYS A 172 8.59 21.30 -13.86
C CYS A 172 8.68 22.52 -12.93
N GLY A 173 8.66 22.34 -11.59
CA GLY A 173 8.76 23.42 -10.61
C GLY A 173 9.96 23.28 -9.65
N GLY A 174 10.97 22.49 -10.00
CA GLY A 174 12.19 22.29 -9.21
C GLY A 174 12.08 21.27 -8.08
N GLY A 175 10.92 20.62 -7.95
CA GLY A 175 10.75 19.41 -7.15
C GLY A 175 11.10 18.15 -7.95
N GLY A 176 10.42 17.05 -7.67
CA GLY A 176 10.51 15.85 -8.49
C GLY A 176 9.81 14.65 -7.87
N GLY A 177 9.59 13.62 -8.67
CA GLY A 177 8.87 12.42 -8.25
C GLY A 177 9.56 11.12 -8.62
N THR A 178 9.18 10.03 -7.94
CA THR A 178 9.63 8.67 -8.27
C THR A 178 8.55 7.62 -7.99
N LEU A 179 8.60 6.51 -8.72
CA LEU A 179 7.71 5.36 -8.57
C LEU A 179 8.37 4.23 -7.78
N LEU A 180 7.70 3.86 -6.69
CA LEU A 180 8.15 2.94 -5.66
C LEU A 180 7.23 1.73 -5.60
N GLY A 181 7.61 0.74 -4.80
CA GLY A 181 6.70 -0.37 -4.53
C GLY A 181 5.58 0.05 -3.58
N THR A 182 5.95 0.66 -2.46
CA THR A 182 5.02 0.81 -1.32
C THR A 182 5.09 2.17 -0.65
N THR A 183 4.01 2.55 0.03
CA THR A 183 4.00 3.72 0.91
C THR A 183 5.09 3.64 1.97
N CYS A 184 5.29 2.48 2.62
CA CYS A 184 6.31 2.34 3.67
C CYS A 184 7.72 2.75 3.19
N GLU A 185 8.04 2.46 1.93
CA GLU A 185 9.28 2.87 1.29
C GLU A 185 9.32 4.38 1.04
N ALA A 186 8.22 4.98 0.57
CA ALA A 186 8.09 6.43 0.42
C ALA A 186 8.31 7.18 1.75
N ILE A 187 7.68 6.68 2.82
CA ILE A 187 7.80 7.23 4.17
C ILE A 187 9.24 7.17 4.65
N LEU A 188 9.89 5.99 4.52
CA LEU A 188 11.26 5.81 4.97
C LEU A 188 12.22 6.76 4.28
N ARG A 189 12.08 6.96 2.96
CA ARG A 189 12.91 7.89 2.18
C ARG A 189 12.73 9.33 2.66
N ALA A 190 11.49 9.79 2.79
CA ALA A 190 11.19 11.13 3.28
C ALA A 190 11.71 11.34 4.71
N LEU A 191 11.54 10.36 5.58
CA LEU A 191 11.97 10.43 6.98
C LEU A 191 13.49 10.43 7.13
N VAL A 192 14.21 9.61 6.35
CA VAL A 192 15.68 9.58 6.34
C VAL A 192 16.24 10.92 5.82
N ALA A 193 15.66 11.49 4.76
CA ALA A 193 16.04 12.81 4.27
C ALA A 193 15.77 13.92 5.31
N ALA A 194 14.63 13.89 6.00
CA ALA A 194 14.34 14.82 7.09
C ALA A 194 15.34 14.68 8.24
N ARG A 195 15.62 13.44 8.66
CA ARG A 195 16.54 13.09 9.74
C ARG A 195 17.94 13.60 9.43
N ASP A 196 18.49 13.28 8.27
CA ASP A 196 19.87 13.62 7.92
C ASP A 196 20.03 15.13 7.72
N ARG A 197 19.04 15.80 7.13
CA ARG A 197 18.97 17.28 7.10
C ARG A 197 19.06 17.85 8.50
N LYS A 198 18.19 17.40 9.42
CA LYS A 198 18.14 17.95 10.79
C LYS A 198 19.42 17.65 11.56
N LEU A 199 19.99 16.45 11.43
CA LEU A 199 21.23 16.06 12.10
C LEU A 199 22.47 16.80 11.56
N ALA A 200 22.47 17.19 10.29
CA ALA A 200 23.50 18.09 9.76
C ALA A 200 23.46 19.46 10.45
N ASP A 201 22.27 19.95 10.80
CA ASP A 201 22.08 21.24 11.47
C ASP A 201 22.40 21.19 12.98
N ILE A 202 22.01 20.12 13.68
CA ILE A 202 22.06 20.05 15.16
C ILE A 202 23.16 19.12 15.71
N GLY A 203 23.87 18.41 14.84
CA GLY A 203 24.87 17.40 15.18
C GLY A 203 24.31 15.97 15.30
N SER A 204 25.04 15.01 14.75
CA SER A 204 24.64 13.58 14.67
C SER A 204 24.39 12.92 16.03
N GLY A 205 25.05 13.38 17.09
CA GLY A 205 24.86 12.88 18.46
C GLY A 205 23.45 13.11 19.02
N ARG A 206 22.64 13.96 18.40
CA ARG A 206 21.28 14.32 18.85
C ARG A 206 20.16 13.49 18.21
N ILE A 207 20.48 12.38 17.54
CA ILE A 207 19.48 11.48 16.96
C ILE A 207 18.44 11.00 17.99
N GLY A 208 18.85 10.81 19.25
CA GLY A 208 17.98 10.42 20.36
C GLY A 208 16.96 11.47 20.79
N ASP A 209 17.11 12.72 20.31
CA ASP A 209 16.20 13.84 20.63
C ASP A 209 15.11 14.02 19.56
N LEU A 210 15.23 13.35 18.41
CA LEU A 210 14.32 13.55 17.27
C LEU A 210 12.94 12.95 17.54
N VAL A 211 11.89 13.73 17.29
CA VAL A 211 10.48 13.36 17.53
C VAL A 211 9.66 13.40 16.26
N VAL A 212 8.80 12.40 16.08
CA VAL A 212 7.89 12.30 14.94
C VAL A 212 6.43 12.27 15.41
N TYR A 213 5.54 12.86 14.62
CA TYR A 213 4.15 13.13 14.99
C TYR A 213 3.18 12.60 13.93
N CYS A 214 2.10 11.97 14.39
CA CYS A 214 1.00 11.55 13.51
C CYS A 214 -0.33 11.49 14.27
N SER A 215 -1.41 11.30 13.54
CA SER A 215 -2.71 10.92 14.09
C SER A 215 -2.66 9.51 14.70
N TYR A 216 -3.45 9.27 15.74
CA TYR A 216 -3.71 7.91 16.27
C TYR A 216 -4.26 6.94 15.21
N GLN A 217 -4.87 7.44 14.13
CA GLN A 217 -5.38 6.63 13.03
C GLN A 217 -4.34 6.31 11.94
N THR A 218 -3.15 6.88 12.02
CA THR A 218 -2.11 6.71 11.01
C THR A 218 -1.73 5.24 10.85
N HIS A 219 -1.49 4.84 9.61
CA HIS A 219 -1.16 3.47 9.28
C HIS A 219 0.16 3.05 9.95
N PHE A 220 0.23 1.81 10.46
CA PHE A 220 1.38 1.29 11.20
C PHE A 220 2.70 1.34 10.41
N ALA A 221 2.65 1.47 9.08
CA ALA A 221 3.82 1.64 8.23
C ALA A 221 4.69 2.84 8.65
N PHE A 222 4.08 3.92 9.15
CA PHE A 222 4.86 5.07 9.64
C PHE A 222 5.69 4.69 10.87
N ARG A 223 5.08 4.03 11.86
CA ARG A 223 5.77 3.53 13.05
C ARG A 223 6.90 2.57 12.69
N LYS A 224 6.67 1.69 11.71
CA LYS A 224 7.69 0.78 11.19
C LYS A 224 8.84 1.53 10.52
N ALA A 225 8.54 2.49 9.65
CA ALA A 225 9.56 3.31 8.98
C ALA A 225 10.36 4.15 9.98
N ALA A 226 9.71 4.75 10.98
CA ALA A 226 10.36 5.48 12.06
C ALA A 226 11.34 4.60 12.85
N HIS A 227 10.94 3.38 13.17
CA HIS A 227 11.82 2.42 13.82
C HIS A 227 13.04 2.06 12.95
N ILE A 228 12.84 1.81 11.66
CA ILE A 228 13.94 1.51 10.71
C ILE A 228 14.87 2.73 10.57
N ALA A 229 14.33 3.95 10.57
CA ALA A 229 15.11 5.18 10.48
C ALA A 229 15.88 5.54 11.77
N GLY A 230 15.70 4.77 12.85
CA GLY A 230 16.41 4.96 14.13
C GLY A 230 15.72 5.90 15.11
N ILE A 231 14.45 6.26 14.90
CA ILE A 231 13.69 7.07 15.85
C ILE A 231 13.38 6.25 17.11
N HIS A 232 13.65 6.82 18.28
CA HIS A 232 13.34 6.21 19.57
C HIS A 232 11.83 5.97 19.72
N ARG A 233 11.45 4.83 20.31
CA ARG A 233 10.03 4.47 20.50
C ARG A 233 9.30 5.50 21.36
N ASP A 234 9.99 6.03 22.37
CA ASP A 234 9.46 7.05 23.27
C ASP A 234 9.40 8.45 22.63
N ASN A 235 9.84 8.61 21.38
CA ASN A 235 9.75 9.86 20.60
C ASN A 235 8.80 9.73 19.40
N PHE A 236 7.88 8.75 19.44
CA PHE A 236 6.82 8.59 18.45
C PHE A 236 5.50 9.08 19.06
N ARG A 237 4.95 10.18 18.54
CA ARG A 237 3.76 10.85 19.08
C ARG A 237 2.53 10.48 18.25
N GLU A 238 1.70 9.60 18.80
CA GLU A 238 0.36 9.32 18.28
C GLU A 238 -0.64 10.24 18.96
N ILE A 239 -1.01 11.32 18.28
CA ILE A 239 -1.92 12.34 18.82
C ILE A 239 -3.34 11.82 18.73
N ALA A 240 -4.06 11.90 19.85
CA ALA A 240 -5.44 11.45 19.95
C ALA A 240 -6.35 12.21 18.97
N THR A 241 -7.32 11.48 18.41
CA THR A 241 -8.32 12.02 17.48
C THR A 241 -9.73 11.65 17.94
N TYR A 242 -10.69 12.51 17.60
CA TYR A 242 -12.04 12.45 18.16
C TYR A 242 -13.10 12.44 17.07
N ARG A 243 -14.27 11.86 17.38
CA ARG A 243 -15.38 11.71 16.43
C ARG A 243 -15.90 13.05 15.92
N ASP A 244 -15.97 14.06 16.79
CA ASP A 244 -16.53 15.38 16.47
C ASP A 244 -15.75 16.08 15.36
N ASP A 245 -14.44 15.82 15.27
CA ASP A 245 -13.55 16.30 14.20
C ASP A 245 -13.37 15.27 13.08
N MET A 246 -14.29 14.32 12.95
CA MET A 246 -14.23 13.21 11.98
C MET A 246 -12.92 12.40 12.07
N PHE A 247 -12.32 12.37 13.26
CA PHE A 247 -11.04 11.76 13.59
C PHE A 247 -9.81 12.33 12.86
N ALA A 248 -9.90 13.56 12.35
CA ALA A 248 -8.76 14.29 11.82
C ALA A 248 -7.75 14.65 12.94
N LEU A 249 -6.48 14.79 12.57
CA LEU A 249 -5.44 15.32 13.45
C LEU A 249 -5.73 16.79 13.78
N SER A 250 -5.91 17.10 15.07
CA SER A 250 -6.14 18.46 15.54
C SER A 250 -4.86 19.31 15.45
N PRO A 251 -4.88 20.49 14.79
CA PRO A 251 -3.75 21.43 14.81
C PRO A 251 -3.39 21.90 16.22
N ALA A 252 -4.38 22.11 17.08
CA ALA A 252 -4.15 22.47 18.48
C ALA A 252 -3.48 21.33 19.27
N GLY A 253 -3.91 20.09 19.04
CA GLY A 253 -3.28 18.90 19.61
C GLY A 253 -1.83 18.72 19.16
N LEU A 254 -1.55 18.94 17.88
CA LEU A 254 -0.19 18.93 17.34
C LEU A 254 0.69 20.03 17.97
N HIS A 255 0.17 21.26 18.04
CA HIS A 255 0.91 22.38 18.62
C HIS A 255 1.27 22.10 20.08
N ALA A 256 0.31 21.61 20.88
CA ALA A 256 0.55 21.25 22.28
C ALA A 256 1.62 20.15 22.42
N ALA A 257 1.59 19.12 21.57
CA ALA A 257 2.58 18.05 21.58
C ALA A 257 3.98 18.56 21.21
N MET A 258 4.10 19.31 20.10
CA MET A 258 5.37 19.87 19.65
C MET A 258 5.97 20.85 20.68
N GLN A 259 5.13 21.69 21.30
CA GLN A 259 5.59 22.61 22.34
C GLN A 259 6.10 21.85 23.57
N ALA A 260 5.37 20.84 24.04
CA ALA A 260 5.80 20.04 25.19
C ALA A 260 7.13 19.30 24.92
N ASP A 261 7.33 18.80 23.69
CA ASP A 261 8.58 18.16 23.29
C ASP A 261 9.74 19.18 23.23
N VAL A 262 9.50 20.39 22.71
CA VAL A 262 10.49 21.48 22.73
C VAL A 262 10.86 21.89 24.15
N ASP A 263 9.87 22.04 25.04
CA ASP A 263 10.07 22.38 26.45
C ASP A 263 10.88 21.29 27.19
N ALA A 264 10.77 20.04 26.75
CA ALA A 264 11.55 18.91 27.24
C ALA A 264 12.96 18.79 26.60
N GLY A 265 13.34 19.71 25.72
CA GLY A 265 14.64 19.70 25.02
C GLY A 265 14.71 18.75 23.82
N LEU A 266 13.59 18.14 23.43
CA LEU A 266 13.48 17.30 22.25
C LEU A 266 13.31 18.14 20.98
N VAL A 267 13.48 17.50 19.82
CA VAL A 267 13.53 18.16 18.52
C VAL A 267 12.41 17.65 17.63
N PRO A 268 11.37 18.47 17.35
CA PRO A 268 10.37 18.13 16.35
C PRO A 268 11.03 17.93 14.97
N LEU A 269 10.90 16.72 14.42
CA LEU A 269 11.53 16.34 13.16
C LEU A 269 10.52 16.23 12.02
N PHE A 270 9.44 15.47 12.23
CA PHE A 270 8.62 14.98 11.13
C PHE A 270 7.14 14.92 11.52
N LEU A 271 6.30 15.55 10.73
CA LEU A 271 4.85 15.44 10.77
C LEU A 271 4.36 14.55 9.63
N PHE A 272 3.60 13.53 10.00
CA PHE A 272 2.92 12.63 9.08
C PHE A 272 1.42 12.97 9.05
N ALA A 273 1.01 13.74 8.04
CA ALA A 273 -0.39 14.07 7.81
C ALA A 273 -1.01 13.07 6.82
N THR A 274 -2.24 12.64 7.07
CA THR A 274 -2.90 11.59 6.28
C THR A 274 -4.17 12.12 5.60
N VAL A 275 -4.26 11.97 4.28
CA VAL A 275 -5.49 12.16 3.51
C VAL A 275 -6.08 10.76 3.25
N GLY A 276 -7.11 10.40 4.00
CA GLY A 276 -7.76 9.10 3.92
C GLY A 276 -7.09 8.04 4.78
N THR A 277 -7.21 8.16 6.11
CA THR A 277 -6.73 7.17 7.09
C THR A 277 -7.28 5.77 6.82
N THR A 278 -6.55 4.74 7.27
CA THR A 278 -6.94 3.35 6.96
C THR A 278 -8.25 2.94 7.61
N GLN A 279 -8.49 3.38 8.84
CA GLN A 279 -9.64 2.91 9.61
C GLN A 279 -10.95 3.48 9.06
N THR A 280 -11.04 4.81 8.97
CA THR A 280 -12.30 5.53 8.66
C THR A 280 -12.17 6.52 7.51
N THR A 281 -11.03 6.56 6.82
CA THR A 281 -10.74 7.56 5.80
C THR A 281 -10.89 8.99 6.30
N ALA A 282 -10.42 9.26 7.53
CA ALA A 282 -10.28 10.61 8.05
C ALA A 282 -9.26 11.40 7.21
N VAL A 283 -9.39 12.73 7.21
CA VAL A 283 -8.57 13.64 6.42
C VAL A 283 -8.01 14.70 7.36
N ASP A 284 -6.69 14.75 7.45
CA ASP A 284 -5.99 15.73 8.28
C ASP A 284 -5.95 17.10 7.56
N PRO A 285 -6.17 18.22 8.28
CA PRO A 285 -6.22 19.57 7.69
C PRO A 285 -4.83 20.10 7.34
N ILE A 286 -4.38 19.88 6.09
CA ILE A 286 -2.99 20.07 5.67
C ILE A 286 -2.49 21.50 5.89
N ARG A 287 -3.23 22.52 5.45
CA ARG A 287 -2.84 23.94 5.58
C ARG A 287 -2.54 24.33 7.03
N GLU A 288 -3.45 24.02 7.94
CA GLU A 288 -3.35 24.35 9.36
C GLU A 288 -2.20 23.60 10.02
N LEU A 289 -2.03 22.32 9.68
CA LEU A 289 -0.94 21.48 10.19
C LEU A 289 0.45 21.95 9.70
N CYS A 290 0.56 22.39 8.45
CA CYS A 290 1.76 23.05 7.94
C CYS A 290 2.08 24.32 8.74
N GLY A 291 1.07 25.12 9.08
CA GLY A 291 1.22 26.32 9.92
C GLY A 291 1.79 26.00 11.30
N VAL A 292 1.41 24.88 11.91
CA VAL A 292 1.93 24.42 13.20
C VAL A 292 3.35 23.86 13.10
N ALA A 293 3.67 23.09 12.05
CA ALA A 293 4.99 22.50 11.87
C ALA A 293 6.08 23.51 11.47
N ALA A 294 5.71 24.58 10.77
CA ALA A 294 6.66 25.54 10.19
C ALA A 294 7.58 26.24 11.21
N PRO A 295 7.10 26.77 12.36
CA PRO A 295 7.96 27.38 13.38
C PRO A 295 9.03 26.43 13.95
N HIS A 296 8.80 25.12 13.92
CA HIS A 296 9.74 24.11 14.41
C HIS A 296 10.69 23.59 13.30
N GLY A 297 10.49 24.02 12.04
CA GLY A 297 11.20 23.50 10.88
C GLY A 297 11.05 21.98 10.72
N ALA A 298 9.90 21.43 11.15
CA ALA A 298 9.58 20.02 11.00
C ALA A 298 9.22 19.71 9.55
N TRP A 299 9.68 18.56 9.04
CA TRP A 299 9.30 18.06 7.72
C TRP A 299 7.83 17.67 7.72
N VAL A 300 7.05 18.11 6.72
CA VAL A 300 5.66 17.68 6.55
C VAL A 300 5.54 16.73 5.37
N HIS A 301 5.13 15.49 5.65
CA HIS A 301 4.76 14.50 4.63
C HIS A 301 3.25 14.28 4.62
N VAL A 302 2.67 14.32 3.43
CA VAL A 302 1.27 13.95 3.21
C VAL A 302 1.19 12.54 2.64
N ASP A 303 0.61 11.62 3.41
CA ASP A 303 0.22 10.29 2.95
C ASP A 303 -1.22 10.29 2.44
N ALA A 304 -1.35 10.13 1.13
CA ALA A 304 -2.62 9.97 0.45
C ALA A 304 -2.71 8.60 -0.24
N ALA A 305 -2.14 7.55 0.38
CA ALA A 305 -1.99 6.23 -0.26
C ALA A 305 -3.27 5.72 -0.93
N TYR A 306 -4.42 5.81 -0.26
CA TYR A 306 -5.71 5.41 -0.85
C TYR A 306 -6.45 6.61 -1.47
N ALA A 307 -6.70 7.65 -0.68
CA ALA A 307 -7.59 8.74 -1.09
C ALA A 307 -6.95 9.73 -2.06
N GLY A 308 -5.63 9.69 -2.26
CA GLY A 308 -4.94 10.50 -3.26
C GLY A 308 -5.50 10.26 -4.66
N SER A 309 -5.97 9.05 -4.96
CA SER A 309 -6.64 8.75 -6.23
C SER A 309 -7.89 9.61 -6.47
N ALA A 310 -8.57 10.09 -5.42
CA ALA A 310 -9.74 10.96 -5.56
C ALA A 310 -9.39 12.33 -6.16
N LEU A 311 -8.14 12.79 -6.00
CA LEU A 311 -7.67 14.08 -6.48
C LEU A 311 -7.63 14.18 -8.01
N VAL A 312 -7.78 13.07 -8.74
CA VAL A 312 -8.00 13.16 -10.20
C VAL A 312 -9.27 13.92 -10.53
N CYS A 313 -10.25 13.93 -9.63
CA CYS A 313 -11.51 14.64 -9.79
C CYS A 313 -11.42 16.04 -9.12
N PRO A 314 -11.68 17.14 -9.86
CA PRO A 314 -11.53 18.51 -9.35
C PRO A 314 -12.32 18.81 -8.06
N GLU A 315 -13.47 18.17 -7.86
CA GLU A 315 -14.30 18.35 -6.66
C GLU A 315 -13.64 17.89 -5.35
N PHE A 316 -12.54 17.12 -5.42
CA PHE A 316 -11.79 16.64 -4.26
C PHE A 316 -10.46 17.37 -4.03
N CYS A 317 -10.09 18.35 -4.87
CA CYS A 317 -8.80 19.05 -4.72
C CYS A 317 -8.66 19.81 -3.39
N HIS A 318 -9.79 20.21 -2.78
CA HIS A 318 -9.81 20.86 -1.47
C HIS A 318 -9.19 20.02 -0.34
N LEU A 319 -9.06 18.70 -0.52
CA LEU A 319 -8.48 17.79 0.46
C LEU A 319 -6.97 17.98 0.67
N ILE A 320 -6.30 18.67 -0.25
CA ILE A 320 -4.86 18.95 -0.20
C ILE A 320 -4.59 20.46 -0.17
N ASP A 321 -5.57 21.28 0.21
CA ASP A 321 -5.38 22.70 0.48
C ASP A 321 -4.21 22.87 1.46
N GLY A 322 -3.17 23.62 1.07
CA GLY A 322 -1.93 23.75 1.85
C GLY A 322 -0.76 22.89 1.37
N ALA A 323 -0.95 22.01 0.38
CA ALA A 323 0.12 21.18 -0.18
C ALA A 323 1.30 22.01 -0.76
N GLU A 324 1.07 23.27 -1.11
CA GLU A 324 2.12 24.20 -1.51
C GLU A 324 3.17 24.46 -0.42
N ALA A 325 2.91 24.06 0.83
CA ALA A 325 3.81 24.16 1.98
C ALA A 325 4.42 22.80 2.44
N VAL A 326 4.04 21.67 1.85
CA VAL A 326 4.53 20.34 2.29
C VAL A 326 5.91 19.99 1.71
N ASP A 327 6.73 19.24 2.44
CA ASP A 327 8.04 18.81 1.95
C ASP A 327 7.93 17.58 1.02
N SER A 328 6.95 16.70 1.26
CA SER A 328 6.67 15.56 0.37
C SER A 328 5.22 15.07 0.41
N PHE A 329 4.83 14.39 -0.67
CA PHE A 329 3.49 13.83 -0.88
C PHE A 329 3.60 12.43 -1.45
N SER A 330 2.79 11.47 -1.00
CA SER A 330 2.76 10.12 -1.59
C SER A 330 1.34 9.59 -1.81
N MET A 331 1.17 8.76 -2.84
CA MET A 331 -0.08 8.04 -3.10
C MET A 331 0.16 6.69 -3.77
N ASN A 332 -0.76 5.73 -3.62
CA ASN A 332 -0.65 4.42 -4.26
C ASN A 332 -1.61 4.32 -5.44
N ALA A 333 -1.07 4.43 -6.65
CA ALA A 333 -1.85 4.20 -7.87
C ALA A 333 -2.44 2.78 -7.92
N HIS A 334 -1.80 1.82 -7.23
CA HIS A 334 -2.27 0.44 -7.10
C HIS A 334 -3.40 0.20 -6.11
N LYS A 335 -3.74 1.19 -5.29
CA LYS A 335 -4.91 1.08 -4.43
C LYS A 335 -6.16 1.37 -5.23
N TRP A 336 -6.25 2.55 -5.85
CA TRP A 336 -7.53 3.03 -6.38
C TRP A 336 -7.46 3.76 -7.74
N LEU A 337 -6.36 3.59 -8.47
CA LEU A 337 -6.12 4.25 -9.77
C LEU A 337 -5.70 3.30 -10.89
N LEU A 338 -6.11 2.02 -10.83
CA LEU A 338 -5.96 1.04 -11.91
C LEU A 338 -4.52 0.65 -12.30
N ALA A 339 -3.50 1.10 -11.56
CA ALA A 339 -2.14 0.60 -11.72
C ALA A 339 -2.00 -0.77 -11.05
N ASN A 340 -1.61 -1.81 -11.77
CA ASN A 340 -1.38 -3.11 -11.13
C ASN A 340 -0.36 -3.02 -9.98
N ASN A 341 -0.57 -3.83 -8.94
CA ASN A 341 0.36 -3.94 -7.82
C ASN A 341 1.77 -4.32 -8.32
N ASP A 342 2.85 -3.67 -7.88
CA ASP A 342 2.96 -2.54 -6.94
C ASP A 342 3.19 -1.19 -7.67
N CYS A 343 2.77 -0.07 -7.09
CA CYS A 343 2.98 1.27 -7.66
C CYS A 343 2.62 2.38 -6.67
N CYS A 344 3.62 2.93 -5.98
CA CYS A 344 3.50 4.06 -5.07
C CYS A 344 4.25 5.25 -5.67
N ALA A 345 3.58 6.38 -5.89
CA ALA A 345 4.24 7.60 -6.32
C ALA A 345 4.63 8.43 -5.08
N LEU A 346 5.86 8.93 -5.06
CA LEU A 346 6.37 9.88 -4.09
C LEU A 346 6.81 11.14 -4.85
N TRP A 347 6.34 12.31 -4.41
CA TRP A 347 6.85 13.61 -4.83
C TRP A 347 7.52 14.31 -3.67
N VAL A 348 8.62 15.01 -3.95
CA VAL A 348 9.40 15.76 -2.96
C VAL A 348 9.70 17.16 -3.48
N ARG A 349 9.63 18.15 -2.59
CA ARG A 349 9.92 19.55 -2.93
C ARG A 349 11.40 19.79 -3.24
N LYS A 350 12.28 19.09 -2.53
CA LYS A 350 13.74 19.26 -2.64
C LYS A 350 14.41 17.90 -2.82
N PRO A 351 14.48 17.37 -4.05
CA PRO A 351 15.06 16.06 -4.27
C PRO A 351 16.53 15.91 -3.88
N SER A 352 17.28 17.02 -3.87
CA SER A 352 18.66 17.04 -3.38
C SER A 352 18.79 16.54 -1.93
N LEU A 353 17.74 16.64 -1.11
CA LEU A 353 17.73 16.10 0.25
C LEU A 353 17.60 14.57 0.28
N LEU A 354 16.95 13.96 -0.73
CA LEU A 354 16.97 12.50 -0.89
C LEU A 354 18.38 12.05 -1.30
N VAL A 355 18.96 12.71 -2.30
CA VAL A 355 20.31 12.40 -2.80
C VAL A 355 21.36 12.55 -1.70
N ALA A 356 21.29 13.61 -0.89
CA ALA A 356 22.23 13.80 0.22
C ALA A 356 22.13 12.71 1.30
N ALA A 357 20.94 12.13 1.49
CA ALA A 357 20.69 11.14 2.54
C ALA A 357 20.85 9.68 2.07
N LEU A 358 20.60 9.41 0.79
CA LEU A 358 20.55 8.05 0.22
C LEU A 358 21.60 7.80 -0.86
N GLY A 359 22.17 8.86 -1.44
CA GLY A 359 23.23 8.77 -2.42
C GLY A 359 24.52 8.23 -1.81
N THR A 360 25.37 7.67 -2.67
CA THR A 360 26.69 7.16 -2.27
C THR A 360 27.79 7.75 -3.15
N GLU A 361 28.91 8.14 -2.56
CA GLU A 361 30.08 8.69 -3.27
C GLU A 361 30.92 7.61 -3.99
N GLN A 362 30.35 6.49 -4.45
CA GLN A 362 31.11 5.46 -5.15
C GLN A 362 31.47 5.93 -6.58
N GLU A 363 32.53 6.73 -6.67
CA GLU A 363 32.91 7.50 -7.87
C GLU A 363 33.35 6.65 -9.07
N TYR A 364 33.69 5.37 -8.88
CA TYR A 364 34.45 4.60 -9.88
C TYR A 364 33.61 3.62 -10.71
N ILE A 365 32.43 3.20 -10.23
CA ILE A 365 31.60 2.18 -10.90
C ILE A 365 30.33 2.78 -11.51
N LEU A 366 29.87 3.93 -11.00
CA LEU A 366 28.50 4.41 -11.25
C LEU A 366 28.38 5.88 -11.69
N LYS A 367 29.49 6.64 -11.80
CA LYS A 367 29.46 7.99 -12.41
C LYS A 367 29.61 7.86 -13.92
N ASP A 368 28.56 8.21 -14.65
CA ASP A 368 28.62 8.28 -16.11
C ASP A 368 28.96 9.70 -16.56
N ALA A 369 30.03 9.84 -17.34
CA ALA A 369 30.42 11.10 -17.97
C ALA A 369 29.33 11.65 -18.92
N ALA A 370 28.46 10.79 -19.46
CA ALA A 370 27.33 11.21 -20.30
C ALA A 370 26.24 11.98 -19.52
N ALA A 371 26.21 11.85 -18.19
CA ALA A 371 25.28 12.57 -17.31
C ALA A 371 25.83 13.89 -16.78
N GLU A 372 27.15 14.13 -16.88
CA GLU A 372 27.78 15.34 -16.34
C GLU A 372 27.35 16.59 -17.14
N GLY A 373 26.76 17.57 -16.43
CA GLY A 373 26.29 18.83 -17.02
C GLY A 373 24.89 18.79 -17.63
N HIS A 374 24.17 17.68 -17.51
CA HIS A 374 22.78 17.51 -17.97
C HIS A 374 21.80 17.36 -16.79
N ASP A 375 20.55 17.80 -16.98
CA ASP A 375 19.47 17.64 -15.99
C ASP A 375 18.90 16.21 -16.05
N VAL A 376 19.70 15.24 -15.59
CA VAL A 376 19.36 13.81 -15.58
C VAL A 376 19.29 13.27 -14.15
N VAL A 377 18.39 12.30 -13.95
CA VAL A 377 18.11 11.72 -12.63
C VAL A 377 18.68 10.30 -12.52
N ASP A 378 19.54 10.08 -11.54
CA ASP A 378 19.93 8.74 -11.12
C ASP A 378 19.05 8.27 -9.96
N TYR A 379 17.96 7.56 -10.29
CA TYR A 379 16.97 7.12 -9.31
C TYR A 379 17.51 6.17 -8.23
N LYS A 380 18.71 5.58 -8.41
CA LYS A 380 19.41 4.88 -7.33
C LYS A 380 19.59 5.77 -6.09
N ASP A 381 19.88 7.06 -6.26
CA ASP A 381 20.17 7.99 -5.16
C ASP A 381 18.88 8.55 -4.52
N TRP A 382 17.73 8.18 -5.07
CA TRP A 382 16.43 8.49 -4.50
C TRP A 382 15.88 7.28 -3.74
N SER A 383 16.61 6.16 -3.73
CA SER A 383 16.14 4.82 -3.40
C SER A 383 16.93 4.13 -2.32
N VAL A 384 16.25 3.25 -1.57
CA VAL A 384 16.91 2.33 -0.62
C VAL A 384 17.55 1.16 -1.38
N THR A 385 16.94 0.74 -2.50
CA THR A 385 17.44 -0.33 -3.36
C THR A 385 18.14 0.23 -4.60
N LEU A 386 19.25 -0.39 -5.01
CA LEU A 386 19.92 -0.07 -6.27
C LEU A 386 19.06 -0.53 -7.46
N THR A 387 18.75 -1.82 -7.52
CA THR A 387 17.93 -2.42 -8.58
C THR A 387 16.52 -1.87 -8.56
N ARG A 388 16.04 -1.47 -9.74
CA ARG A 388 14.71 -0.93 -10.00
C ARG A 388 14.02 -1.71 -11.12
N ARG A 389 12.69 -1.65 -11.15
CA ARG A 389 11.85 -2.18 -12.24
C ARG A 389 11.38 -1.03 -13.12
N PHE A 390 11.05 -1.31 -14.38
CA PHE A 390 10.39 -0.40 -15.33
C PHE A 390 8.91 -0.17 -14.93
N ARG A 391 8.65 0.48 -13.79
CA ARG A 391 7.30 0.66 -13.19
C ARG A 391 6.46 1.69 -13.93
N GLU A 392 7.09 2.73 -14.42
CA GLU A 392 6.56 3.86 -15.16
C GLU A 392 5.79 3.44 -16.40
N LEU A 393 6.14 2.30 -17.02
CA LEU A 393 5.44 1.75 -18.18
C LEU A 393 3.94 1.51 -17.89
N LYS A 394 3.61 1.01 -16.69
CA LYS A 394 2.22 0.74 -16.31
C LYS A 394 1.42 2.02 -16.08
N VAL A 395 2.06 3.06 -15.53
CA VAL A 395 1.44 4.37 -15.32
C VAL A 395 1.25 5.09 -16.65
N TRP A 396 2.26 5.04 -17.51
CA TRP A 396 2.21 5.61 -18.85
C TRP A 396 1.07 5.03 -19.68
N LEU A 397 1.00 3.69 -19.79
CA LEU A 397 -0.04 3.02 -20.56
C LEU A 397 -1.43 3.26 -19.97
N MET A 398 -1.57 3.22 -18.64
CA MET A 398 -2.83 3.55 -17.96
C MET A 398 -3.31 4.95 -18.32
N LEU A 399 -2.45 5.97 -18.21
CA LEU A 399 -2.80 7.35 -18.56
C LEU A 399 -3.12 7.51 -20.05
N ARG A 400 -2.37 6.84 -20.95
CA ARG A 400 -2.59 6.93 -22.40
C ARG A 400 -3.87 6.23 -22.86
N CYS A 401 -4.18 5.06 -22.29
CA CYS A 401 -5.29 4.24 -22.74
C CYS A 401 -6.63 4.66 -22.12
N TYR A 402 -6.65 5.13 -20.87
CA TYR A 402 -7.88 5.54 -20.21
C TYR A 402 -8.07 7.06 -20.17
N GLY A 403 -6.99 7.83 -20.23
CA GLY A 403 -7.03 9.28 -20.04
C GLY A 403 -7.45 9.67 -18.61
N VAL A 404 -7.22 10.94 -18.26
CA VAL A 404 -7.62 11.47 -16.94
C VAL A 404 -9.14 11.41 -16.77
N GLU A 405 -9.93 11.60 -17.83
CA GLU A 405 -11.39 11.47 -17.78
C GLU A 405 -11.87 10.05 -17.46
N GLY A 406 -11.21 9.01 -17.99
CA GLY A 406 -11.52 7.62 -17.64
C GLY A 406 -11.24 7.33 -16.17
N LEU A 407 -10.12 7.84 -15.65
CA LEU A 407 -9.79 7.73 -14.22
C LEU A 407 -10.80 8.48 -13.33
N ARG A 408 -11.24 9.68 -13.74
CA ARG A 408 -12.30 10.43 -13.06
C ARG A 408 -13.61 9.65 -13.02
N ALA A 409 -14.03 9.09 -14.15
CA ALA A 409 -15.23 8.27 -14.24
C ALA A 409 -15.16 7.04 -13.33
N HIS A 410 -14.00 6.38 -13.28
CA HIS A 410 -13.74 5.23 -12.40
C HIS A 410 -13.91 5.59 -10.92
N VAL A 411 -13.25 6.65 -10.45
CA VAL A 411 -13.36 7.12 -9.06
C VAL A 411 -14.80 7.52 -8.73
N ARG A 412 -15.46 8.31 -9.59
CA ARG A 412 -16.85 8.75 -9.39
C ARG A 412 -17.84 7.57 -9.33
N ALA A 413 -17.63 6.54 -10.14
CA ALA A 413 -18.47 5.34 -10.09
C ALA A 413 -18.38 4.64 -8.72
N HIS A 414 -17.17 4.47 -8.17
CA HIS A 414 -16.97 3.92 -6.84
C HIS A 414 -17.58 4.81 -5.73
N MET A 415 -17.48 6.13 -5.85
CA MET A 415 -18.13 7.07 -4.93
C MET A 415 -19.65 6.93 -4.93
N ARG A 416 -20.28 6.82 -6.11
CA ARG A 416 -21.73 6.62 -6.24
C ARG A 416 -22.19 5.32 -5.60
N MET A 417 -21.50 4.23 -5.88
CA MET A 417 -21.78 2.92 -5.26
C MET A 417 -21.64 2.96 -3.73
N ALA A 418 -20.62 3.62 -3.20
CA ALA A 418 -20.48 3.78 -1.75
C ALA A 418 -21.59 4.66 -1.14
N ALA A 419 -22.01 5.72 -1.82
CA ALA A 419 -23.14 6.54 -1.40
C ALA A 419 -24.48 5.76 -1.44
N SER A 420 -24.66 4.89 -2.43
CA SER A 420 -25.78 3.95 -2.52
C SER A 420 -25.81 3.01 -1.32
N PHE A 421 -24.67 2.40 -0.98
CA PHE A 421 -24.53 1.56 0.21
C PHE A 421 -24.83 2.33 1.51
N GLU A 422 -24.26 3.52 1.67
CA GLU A 422 -24.51 4.38 2.84
C GLU A 422 -26.00 4.73 2.99
N SER A 423 -26.69 5.00 1.89
CA SER A 423 -28.12 5.30 1.88
C SER A 423 -28.95 4.10 2.36
N MET A 424 -28.59 2.89 1.92
CA MET A 424 -29.23 1.66 2.39
C MET A 424 -28.98 1.40 3.89
N VAL A 425 -27.77 1.65 4.37
CA VAL A 425 -27.44 1.56 5.80
C VAL A 425 -28.29 2.53 6.62
N LYS A 426 -28.43 3.79 6.19
CA LYS A 426 -29.23 4.81 6.90
C LYS A 426 -30.73 4.52 6.88
N ALA A 427 -31.23 3.84 5.85
CA ALA A 427 -32.64 3.47 5.73
C ALA A 427 -33.04 2.34 6.70
N ASP A 428 -32.09 1.55 7.20
CA ASP A 428 -32.33 0.46 8.14
C ASP A 428 -32.04 0.93 9.58
N ALA A 429 -33.10 1.19 10.35
CA ALA A 429 -33.00 1.74 11.71
C ALA A 429 -32.19 0.88 12.69
N ARG A 430 -31.93 -0.40 12.36
CA ARG A 430 -31.07 -1.27 13.15
C ARG A 430 -29.61 -0.87 13.07
N PHE A 431 -29.20 -0.12 12.04
CA PHE A 431 -27.82 0.22 11.78
C PHE A 431 -27.52 1.70 12.02
N GLU A 432 -26.22 2.00 12.08
CA GLU A 432 -25.70 3.34 12.06
C GLU A 432 -24.42 3.45 11.24
N VAL A 433 -24.25 4.60 10.59
CA VAL A 433 -22.97 5.00 9.99
C VAL A 433 -22.10 5.58 11.10
N THR A 434 -20.93 5.00 11.33
CA THR A 434 -20.08 5.32 12.49
C THR A 434 -19.09 6.45 12.25
N ALA A 435 -18.80 6.75 10.98
CA ALA A 435 -17.96 7.85 10.55
C ALA A 435 -18.50 8.43 9.24
N THR A 436 -18.42 9.75 9.07
CA THR A 436 -18.86 10.44 7.85
C THR A 436 -18.10 9.89 6.65
N ARG A 437 -18.85 9.45 5.62
CA ARG A 437 -18.27 8.93 4.39
C ARG A 437 -17.64 10.08 3.60
N GLN A 438 -16.31 10.08 3.50
CA GLN A 438 -15.57 11.04 2.67
C GLN A 438 -15.27 10.47 1.27
N PHE A 439 -14.99 9.17 1.18
CA PHE A 439 -14.60 8.49 -0.06
C PHE A 439 -15.48 7.26 -0.34
N ALA A 440 -14.94 6.24 -0.99
CA ALA A 440 -15.65 4.99 -1.29
C ALA A 440 -15.52 3.93 -0.18
N LEU A 441 -15.42 4.37 1.08
CA LEU A 441 -15.45 3.54 2.27
C LEU A 441 -16.65 3.93 3.13
N VAL A 442 -17.53 2.98 3.42
CA VAL A 442 -18.61 3.16 4.41
C VAL A 442 -18.24 2.41 5.69
N CYS A 443 -18.16 3.14 6.79
CA CYS A 443 -17.99 2.60 8.14
C CYS A 443 -19.35 2.54 8.82
N PHE A 444 -19.77 1.36 9.24
CA PHE A 444 -21.11 1.16 9.80
C PHE A 444 -21.10 0.06 10.85
N ARG A 445 -22.14 0.02 11.68
CA ARG A 445 -22.35 -1.06 12.64
C ARG A 445 -23.83 -1.24 12.93
N LEU A 446 -24.17 -2.42 13.44
CA LEU A 446 -25.47 -2.71 14.03
C LEU A 446 -25.56 -1.99 15.40
N ARG A 447 -26.66 -1.29 15.64
CA ARG A 447 -26.98 -0.70 16.93
C ARG A 447 -27.29 -1.82 17.92
N LEU A 448 -26.77 -1.70 19.14
CA LEU A 448 -27.16 -2.58 20.23
C LEU A 448 -28.55 -2.17 20.72
N PRO A 449 -29.52 -3.10 20.83
CA PRO A 449 -30.79 -2.79 21.49
C PRO A 449 -30.53 -2.33 22.94
N GLU A 450 -31.16 -1.23 23.37
CA GLU A 450 -30.87 -0.54 24.64
C GLU A 450 -30.91 -1.45 25.88
N LYS A 451 -31.65 -2.55 25.82
CA LYS A 451 -31.83 -3.52 26.90
C LYS A 451 -30.66 -4.52 27.05
N LEU A 452 -29.68 -4.54 26.15
CA LEU A 452 -28.75 -5.66 25.96
C LEU A 452 -27.26 -5.36 26.27
N GLY A 453 -26.97 -4.32 27.05
CA GLY A 453 -25.64 -4.05 27.61
C GLY A 453 -24.97 -2.77 27.10
N GLY A 454 -23.65 -2.67 27.27
CA GLY A 454 -22.85 -1.50 26.89
C GLY A 454 -21.98 -1.70 25.64
N GLU A 455 -21.03 -0.78 25.42
CA GLU A 455 -20.15 -0.75 24.24
C GLU A 455 -19.40 -2.07 23.97
N LYS A 456 -19.00 -2.80 25.03
CA LYS A 456 -18.36 -4.13 24.89
C LYS A 456 -19.29 -5.13 24.20
N SER A 457 -20.57 -5.16 24.58
CA SER A 457 -21.58 -6.03 23.96
C SER A 457 -21.89 -5.59 22.53
N ALA A 458 -21.96 -4.27 22.28
CA ALA A 458 -22.13 -3.73 20.93
C ALA A 458 -20.98 -4.14 19.99
N ASN A 459 -19.75 -4.10 20.50
CA ASN A 459 -18.57 -4.53 19.75
C ASN A 459 -18.60 -6.03 19.43
N GLU A 460 -18.96 -6.85 20.42
CA GLU A 460 -19.06 -8.29 20.23
C GLU A 460 -20.19 -8.69 19.26
N LEU A 461 -21.34 -8.03 19.35
CA LEU A 461 -22.44 -8.17 18.39
C LEU A 461 -21.97 -7.93 16.95
N ASN A 462 -21.18 -6.89 16.74
CA ASN A 462 -20.68 -6.54 15.41
C ASN A 462 -19.53 -7.43 14.93
N ARG A 463 -18.71 -8.01 15.83
CA ARG A 463 -17.76 -9.08 15.44
C ARG A 463 -18.49 -10.28 14.87
N ARG A 464 -19.52 -10.75 15.58
CA ARG A 464 -20.35 -11.88 15.13
C ARG A 464 -21.07 -11.59 13.81
N LEU A 465 -21.56 -10.36 13.63
CA LEU A 465 -22.13 -9.95 12.35
C LEU A 465 -21.11 -10.06 11.22
N LEU A 466 -19.89 -9.57 11.42
CA LEU A 466 -18.85 -9.66 10.39
C LEU A 466 -18.49 -11.12 10.08
N GLU A 467 -18.39 -11.97 11.10
CA GLU A 467 -18.14 -13.40 10.94
C GLU A 467 -19.23 -14.09 10.12
N GLU A 468 -20.51 -13.84 10.42
CA GLU A 468 -21.64 -14.41 9.66
C GLU A 468 -21.67 -13.91 8.21
N VAL A 469 -21.36 -12.63 7.98
CA VAL A 469 -21.26 -12.05 6.63
C VAL A 469 -20.14 -12.74 5.84
N ASN A 470 -18.94 -12.81 6.42
CA ASN A 470 -17.76 -13.39 5.76
C ASN A 470 -17.84 -14.93 5.62
N ALA A 471 -18.67 -15.62 6.41
CA ALA A 471 -18.91 -17.05 6.29
C ALA A 471 -19.85 -17.40 5.12
N THR A 472 -20.52 -16.42 4.52
CA THR A 472 -21.40 -16.66 3.37
C THR A 472 -20.55 -16.93 2.12
N GLY A 473 -20.50 -18.18 1.66
CA GLY A 473 -19.56 -18.63 0.61
C GLY A 473 -19.61 -17.81 -0.70
N SER A 474 -20.80 -17.47 -1.19
CA SER A 474 -21.00 -16.59 -2.36
C SER A 474 -21.26 -15.12 -1.96
N GLY A 475 -21.04 -14.76 -0.71
CA GLY A 475 -21.28 -13.44 -0.15
C GLY A 475 -20.09 -12.48 -0.28
N PRO A 476 -20.21 -11.27 0.28
CA PRO A 476 -19.12 -10.31 0.31
C PRO A 476 -18.05 -10.72 1.33
N TYR A 477 -16.82 -10.29 1.10
CA TYR A 477 -15.78 -10.29 2.12
C TYR A 477 -15.53 -8.85 2.59
N MET A 478 -15.79 -8.58 3.87
CA MET A 478 -15.61 -7.27 4.51
C MET A 478 -14.54 -7.35 5.60
N SER A 479 -14.04 -6.17 6.01
CA SER A 479 -13.11 -6.02 7.13
C SER A 479 -13.74 -5.18 8.23
N SER A 480 -13.05 -5.05 9.36
CA SER A 480 -13.46 -4.17 10.47
C SER A 480 -12.40 -3.13 10.80
N ALA A 481 -12.81 -2.11 11.55
CA ALA A 481 -11.93 -1.22 12.31
C ALA A 481 -12.35 -1.15 13.78
N MET A 482 -11.40 -0.77 14.62
CA MET A 482 -11.64 -0.33 16.00
C MET A 482 -11.12 1.10 16.13
N VAL A 483 -11.99 2.06 16.42
CA VAL A 483 -11.61 3.48 16.60
C VAL A 483 -12.24 4.01 17.88
N SER A 484 -11.42 4.57 18.77
CA SER A 484 -11.85 5.09 20.08
C SER A 484 -12.75 4.12 20.87
N GLY A 485 -12.41 2.82 20.81
CA GLY A 485 -13.15 1.77 21.50
C GLY A 485 -14.41 1.27 20.78
N VAL A 486 -14.75 1.82 19.61
CA VAL A 486 -15.92 1.44 18.80
C VAL A 486 -15.51 0.50 17.68
N TYR A 487 -16.07 -0.71 17.66
CA TYR A 487 -15.92 -1.68 16.58
C TYR A 487 -16.94 -1.41 15.47
N MET A 488 -16.47 -1.41 14.23
CA MET A 488 -17.30 -1.13 13.04
C MET A 488 -16.89 -2.01 11.87
N LEU A 489 -17.87 -2.37 11.05
CA LEU A 489 -17.65 -3.00 9.76
C LEU A 489 -17.25 -1.94 8.74
N ARG A 490 -16.44 -2.35 7.77
CA ARG A 490 -15.92 -1.52 6.69
C ARG A 490 -16.32 -2.12 5.35
N CYS A 491 -17.12 -1.36 4.59
CA CYS A 491 -17.47 -1.67 3.22
C CYS A 491 -16.63 -0.77 2.29
N ALA A 492 -15.49 -1.29 1.80
CA ALA A 492 -14.65 -0.58 0.84
C ALA A 492 -15.05 -0.91 -0.60
N VAL A 493 -15.60 0.06 -1.31
CA VAL A 493 -16.00 -0.06 -2.71
C VAL A 493 -14.81 0.34 -3.58
N GLY A 494 -14.34 -0.57 -4.44
CA GLY A 494 -13.22 -0.23 -5.32
C GLY A 494 -12.57 -1.34 -6.15
N SER A 495 -13.07 -2.59 -6.09
CA SER A 495 -12.63 -3.64 -7.03
C SER A 495 -13.09 -3.27 -8.44
N THR A 496 -12.22 -3.41 -9.44
CA THR A 496 -12.49 -2.96 -10.82
C THR A 496 -13.69 -3.65 -11.46
N LEU A 497 -13.98 -4.90 -11.09
CA LEU A 497 -15.12 -5.66 -11.61
C LEU A 497 -16.46 -5.35 -10.89
N LYS A 498 -16.44 -4.47 -9.88
CA LYS A 498 -17.61 -4.19 -9.05
C LYS A 498 -18.65 -3.36 -9.81
N GLU A 499 -19.90 -3.64 -9.52
CA GLU A 499 -21.08 -3.00 -10.10
C GLU A 499 -22.12 -2.76 -8.99
N GLU A 500 -23.11 -1.91 -9.23
CA GLU A 500 -24.18 -1.60 -8.26
C GLU A 500 -24.87 -2.87 -7.73
N ARG A 501 -25.16 -3.86 -8.59
CA ARG A 501 -25.78 -5.14 -8.16
C ARG A 501 -25.00 -5.82 -7.04
N HIS A 502 -23.66 -5.80 -7.10
CA HIS A 502 -22.80 -6.42 -6.10
C HIS A 502 -22.87 -5.68 -4.76
N VAL A 503 -23.10 -4.36 -4.78
CA VAL A 503 -23.28 -3.53 -3.59
C VAL A 503 -24.62 -3.83 -2.92
N HIS A 504 -25.69 -3.94 -3.72
CA HIS A 504 -27.01 -4.33 -3.22
C HIS A 504 -27.03 -5.78 -2.67
N GLU A 505 -26.41 -6.72 -3.37
CA GLU A 505 -26.24 -8.10 -2.91
C GLU A 505 -25.45 -8.16 -1.60
N ALA A 506 -24.35 -7.41 -1.48
CA ALA A 506 -23.57 -7.33 -0.26
C ALA A 506 -24.40 -6.78 0.91
N TRP A 507 -25.20 -5.74 0.68
CA TRP A 507 -26.09 -5.20 1.70
C TRP A 507 -27.15 -6.21 2.14
N LYS A 508 -27.74 -6.96 1.19
CA LYS A 508 -28.70 -8.02 1.52
C LYS A 508 -28.09 -9.07 2.46
N VAL A 509 -26.88 -9.52 2.17
CA VAL A 509 -26.16 -10.47 3.05
C VAL A 509 -25.94 -9.89 4.45
N VAL A 510 -25.60 -8.60 4.55
CA VAL A 510 -25.48 -7.90 5.84
C VAL A 510 -26.81 -7.86 6.60
N GLN A 511 -27.93 -7.59 5.93
CA GLN A 511 -29.25 -7.57 6.56
C GLN A 511 -29.68 -8.95 7.05
N ASP A 512 -29.43 -10.00 6.26
CA ASP A 512 -29.72 -11.39 6.61
C ASP A 512 -28.86 -11.85 7.80
N GLY A 513 -27.56 -11.51 7.78
CA GLY A 513 -26.63 -11.72 8.89
C GLY A 513 -27.08 -11.02 10.18
N ALA A 514 -27.52 -9.76 10.09
CA ALA A 514 -28.03 -9.04 11.25
C ALA A 514 -29.31 -9.67 11.82
N ALA A 515 -30.24 -10.12 10.97
CA ALA A 515 -31.42 -10.84 11.42
C ALA A 515 -31.07 -12.19 12.07
N SER A 516 -30.05 -12.90 11.58
CA SER A 516 -29.51 -14.12 12.19
C SER A 516 -28.95 -13.85 13.59
N VAL A 517 -28.04 -12.89 13.71
CA VAL A 517 -27.33 -12.60 14.98
C VAL A 517 -28.28 -12.06 16.05
N LEU A 518 -29.20 -11.16 15.71
CA LEU A 518 -30.18 -10.62 16.66
C LEU A 518 -31.10 -11.73 17.21
N ARG A 519 -31.61 -12.62 16.36
CA ARG A 519 -32.43 -13.77 16.79
C ARG A 519 -31.66 -14.73 17.71
N LYS A 520 -30.38 -14.98 17.42
CA LYS A 520 -29.53 -15.80 18.30
C LYS A 520 -29.34 -15.12 19.67
N MET A 521 -29.14 -13.81 19.68
CA MET A 521 -28.94 -13.03 20.90
C MET A 521 -30.18 -12.98 21.80
N GLU A 522 -31.38 -12.77 21.23
CA GLU A 522 -32.64 -12.80 21.97
C GLU A 522 -32.89 -14.15 22.65
N ARG A 523 -32.59 -15.27 21.97
CA ARG A 523 -32.74 -16.62 22.53
C ARG A 523 -31.78 -16.86 23.71
N THR A 524 -30.56 -16.35 23.64
CA THR A 524 -29.61 -16.46 24.76
C THR A 524 -30.05 -15.61 25.95
N TYR A 525 -30.65 -14.44 25.73
CA TYR A 525 -31.15 -13.58 26.80
C TYR A 525 -32.38 -14.19 27.50
N ILE A 526 -33.35 -14.71 26.74
CA ILE A 526 -34.55 -15.38 27.27
C ILE A 526 -34.22 -16.67 28.05
N ALA A 527 -33.07 -17.30 27.80
CA ALA A 527 -32.66 -18.52 28.49
C ALA A 527 -31.91 -18.28 29.82
N VAL A 528 -31.61 -17.02 30.15
CA VAL A 528 -30.87 -16.62 31.36
C VAL A 528 -31.77 -15.90 32.38
N ASP A 529 -32.95 -15.43 31.95
CA ASP A 529 -34.10 -15.10 32.81
C ASP A 529 -34.97 -16.34 33.07
#